data_AF-A0A6M8VGD8-F1
#
_entry.id   AF-A0A6M8VGD8-F1
#
_cell.length_a   1.000
_cell.length_b   1.000
_cell.length_c   1.000
_cell.angle_alpha   90.00
_cell.angle_beta   90.00
_cell.angle_gamma   90.00
#
_symmetry.space_group_name_H-M   'P 1'
#
loop_
_entity.id
_entity.type
_entity.pdbx_description
1 polymer ?
#
loop_
_entity_poly.entity_id
_entity_poly.type
_entity_poly.pdbx_seq_one_letter_code
_entity_poly.pdbx_strand_id
1 'polypeptide(L)'
;MLRNPELISSLQTEVGAALWQCQALEESLVHILLIGIKIDNNSHNNIVEEIFKKYGELTLGQLANQIENISDIPLVLKQRLSQLKRERNWLAHKSWSDILPHANSYPPNKLTDYLERIIKINDEALSLNKSFENVIDERIIKSGVKKESLEKKQRKFIRGG
;
A
#
# COMPACT_ATOMS: atom_id res chain seq x y z
N MET A 1 -18.24 30.85 -8.20
CA MET A 1 -17.32 30.47 -9.29
C MET A 1 -16.06 29.91 -8.64
N LEU A 2 -15.64 28.69 -8.98
CA LEU A 2 -14.42 28.08 -8.42
C LEU A 2 -13.20 28.87 -8.90
N ARG A 3 -12.25 29.19 -8.01
CA ARG A 3 -11.10 30.01 -8.38
C ARG A 3 -10.07 29.30 -9.27
N ASN A 4 -10.05 27.96 -9.28
CA ASN A 4 -9.22 27.13 -10.17
C ASN A 4 -9.82 25.72 -10.32
N PRO A 5 -10.89 25.55 -11.13
CA PRO A 5 -11.63 24.28 -11.20
C PRO A 5 -10.76 23.08 -11.62
N GLU A 6 -9.82 23.28 -12.54
CA GLU A 6 -8.93 22.22 -13.04
C GLU A 6 -7.99 21.71 -11.94
N LEU A 7 -7.30 22.60 -11.22
CA LEU A 7 -6.41 22.22 -10.12
C LEU A 7 -7.14 21.51 -8.99
N ILE A 8 -8.37 21.95 -8.67
CA ILE A 8 -9.19 21.31 -7.64
C ILE A 8 -9.61 19.91 -8.08
N SER A 9 -9.97 19.74 -9.35
CA SER A 9 -10.28 18.43 -9.93
C SER A 9 -9.05 17.50 -9.87
N SER A 10 -7.88 17.98 -10.30
CA SER A 10 -6.63 17.21 -10.22
C SER A 10 -6.30 16.80 -8.79
N LEU A 11 -6.47 17.70 -7.81
CA LEU A 11 -6.28 17.37 -6.40
C LEU A 11 -7.21 16.25 -5.93
N GLN A 12 -8.50 16.31 -6.28
CA GLN A 12 -9.46 15.26 -5.92
C GLN A 12 -9.08 13.90 -6.53
N THR A 13 -8.71 13.89 -7.81
CA THR A 13 -8.26 12.69 -8.51
C THR A 13 -7.01 12.11 -7.86
N GLU A 14 -5.99 12.93 -7.61
CA GLU A 14 -4.72 12.46 -7.03
C GLU A 14 -4.88 12.02 -5.57
N VAL A 15 -5.74 12.67 -4.77
CA VAL A 15 -6.06 12.18 -3.42
C VAL A 15 -6.64 10.77 -3.49
N GLY A 16 -7.61 10.54 -4.38
CA GLY A 16 -8.22 9.23 -4.57
C GLY A 16 -7.18 8.19 -5.02
N ALA A 17 -6.37 8.52 -6.03
CA ALA A 17 -5.34 7.63 -6.56
C ALA A 17 -4.28 7.26 -5.51
N ALA A 18 -3.77 8.24 -4.76
CA ALA A 18 -2.76 8.01 -3.73
C ALA A 18 -3.30 7.14 -2.58
N LEU A 19 -4.54 7.38 -2.13
CA LEU A 19 -5.18 6.54 -1.11
C LEU A 19 -5.40 5.11 -1.61
N TRP A 20 -5.84 4.95 -2.87
CA TRP A 20 -6.01 3.64 -3.48
C TRP A 20 -4.70 2.87 -3.58
N GLN A 21 -3.60 3.50 -4.02
CA GLN A 21 -2.29 2.85 -4.05
C GLN A 21 -1.78 2.48 -2.66
N CYS A 22 -2.03 3.32 -1.65
CA CYS A 22 -1.68 2.98 -0.28
C CYS A 22 -2.43 1.74 0.21
N GLN A 23 -3.70 1.60 -0.14
CA GLN A 23 -4.50 0.42 0.20
C GLN A 23 -4.04 -0.83 -0.58
N ALA A 24 -3.73 -0.69 -1.86
CA ALA A 24 -3.16 -1.79 -2.65
C ALA A 24 -1.82 -2.27 -2.05
N LEU A 25 -1.00 -1.34 -1.57
CA LEU A 25 0.22 -1.69 -0.82
C LEU A 25 -0.12 -2.42 0.49
N GLU A 26 -1.10 -1.96 1.28
CA GLU A 26 -1.56 -2.64 2.49
C GLU A 26 -1.90 -4.11 2.21
N GLU A 27 -2.65 -4.39 1.15
CA GLU A 27 -2.98 -5.75 0.71
C GLU A 27 -1.72 -6.57 0.39
N SER A 28 -0.75 -6.02 -0.35
CA SER A 28 0.52 -6.71 -0.66
C SER A 28 1.34 -7.00 0.61
N LEU A 29 1.32 -6.12 1.60
CA LEU A 29 2.02 -6.34 2.88
C LEU A 29 1.38 -7.48 3.68
N VAL A 30 0.06 -7.67 3.60
CA VAL A 30 -0.62 -8.84 4.18
C VAL A 30 -0.11 -10.13 3.56
N HIS A 31 0.09 -10.16 2.24
CA HIS A 31 0.67 -11.32 1.54
C HIS A 31 2.11 -11.61 1.99
N ILE A 32 2.90 -10.57 2.26
CA ILE A 32 4.25 -10.73 2.80
C ILE A 32 4.23 -11.32 4.20
N LEU A 33 3.30 -10.89 5.05
CA LEU A 33 3.15 -11.45 6.39
C LEU A 33 2.74 -12.92 6.33
N LEU A 34 1.82 -13.28 5.44
CA LEU A 34 1.45 -14.68 5.18
C LEU A 34 2.66 -15.54 4.81
N ILE A 35 3.48 -15.08 3.87
CA ILE A 35 4.68 -15.83 3.43
C ILE A 35 5.75 -15.84 4.54
N GLY A 36 5.89 -14.73 5.27
CA GLY A 36 6.87 -14.58 6.35
C GLY A 36 6.59 -15.42 7.59
N ILE A 37 5.33 -15.79 7.84
CA ILE A 37 4.92 -16.60 8.99
C ILE A 37 5.40 -18.06 8.90
N LYS A 38 6.15 -18.47 7.87
CA LYS A 38 6.47 -19.88 7.61
C LYS A 38 5.18 -20.71 7.69
N ILE A 39 4.35 -20.51 6.68
CA ILE A 39 3.37 -21.52 6.26
C ILE A 39 4.21 -22.77 5.94
N ASP A 40 4.48 -23.59 6.96
CA ASP A 40 5.07 -24.91 6.78
C ASP A 40 4.19 -25.64 5.78
N ASN A 41 4.78 -26.48 4.92
CA ASN A 41 4.05 -27.15 3.82
C ASN A 41 2.82 -27.99 4.26
N ASN A 42 2.59 -28.14 5.56
CA ASN A 42 1.43 -28.79 6.18
C ASN A 42 0.33 -27.84 6.69
N SER A 43 0.50 -26.52 6.60
CA SER A 43 -0.51 -25.57 7.09
C SER A 43 -1.80 -25.69 6.28
N HIS A 44 -2.87 -26.09 6.96
CA HIS A 44 -4.20 -26.26 6.39
C HIS A 44 -4.79 -24.91 5.96
N ASN A 45 -5.73 -24.91 4.99
CA ASN A 45 -6.40 -23.71 4.47
C ASN A 45 -6.93 -22.76 5.58
N ASN A 46 -7.33 -23.32 6.73
CA ASN A 46 -7.82 -22.55 7.87
C ASN A 46 -6.78 -21.54 8.43
N ILE A 47 -5.49 -21.86 8.39
CA ILE A 47 -4.44 -20.96 8.89
C ILE A 47 -4.30 -19.74 7.97
N VAL A 48 -4.45 -19.95 6.65
CA VAL A 48 -4.39 -18.85 5.66
C VAL A 48 -5.56 -17.90 5.86
N GLU A 49 -6.78 -18.43 6.02
CA GLU A 49 -7.97 -17.63 6.27
C GLU A 49 -7.89 -16.86 7.60
N GLU A 50 -7.40 -17.48 8.67
CA GLU A 50 -7.20 -16.81 9.95
C GLU A 50 -6.17 -15.67 9.87
N ILE A 51 -5.10 -15.84 9.09
CA ILE A 51 -4.10 -14.79 8.88
C ILE A 51 -4.70 -13.66 8.03
N PHE A 52 -5.42 -13.95 6.94
CA PHE A 52 -6.10 -12.92 6.17
C PHE A 52 -7.12 -12.15 7.03
N LYS A 53 -7.88 -12.84 7.88
CA LYS A 53 -8.80 -12.20 8.82
C LYS A 53 -8.06 -11.33 9.85
N LYS A 54 -6.93 -11.81 10.36
CA LYS A 54 -6.12 -11.12 11.38
C LYS A 54 -5.41 -9.88 10.84
N TYR A 55 -4.84 -9.96 9.64
CA TYR A 55 -4.01 -8.88 9.09
C TYR A 55 -4.69 -8.07 7.99
N GLY A 56 -5.74 -8.59 7.34
CA GLY A 56 -6.48 -7.89 6.29
C GLY A 56 -7.27 -6.68 6.77
N GLU A 57 -7.60 -6.61 8.06
CA GLU A 57 -8.25 -5.45 8.69
C GLU A 57 -7.23 -4.41 9.21
N LEU A 58 -5.94 -4.68 9.08
CA LEU A 58 -4.91 -3.77 9.60
C LEU A 58 -4.59 -2.66 8.62
N THR A 59 -4.41 -1.46 9.17
CA THR A 59 -3.95 -0.30 8.43
C THR A 59 -2.46 -0.41 8.06
N LEU A 60 -2.00 0.37 7.08
CA LEU A 60 -0.58 0.48 6.70
C LEU A 60 0.33 0.70 7.92
N GLY A 61 -0.14 1.51 8.87
CA GLY A 61 0.60 1.82 10.08
C GLY A 61 0.81 0.62 11.00
N GLN A 62 -0.18 -0.28 11.08
CA GLN A 62 -0.11 -1.51 11.87
C GLN A 62 0.69 -2.59 11.13
N LEU A 63 0.49 -2.74 9.81
CA LEU A 63 1.23 -3.67 8.98
C LEU A 63 2.74 -3.37 8.95
N ALA A 64 3.11 -2.09 8.86
CA ALA A 64 4.51 -1.67 8.93
C ALA A 64 5.22 -2.14 10.21
N ASN A 65 4.54 -2.06 11.36
CA ASN A 65 5.09 -2.52 12.63
C ASN A 65 5.28 -4.05 12.65
N GLN A 66 4.40 -4.81 11.99
CA GLN A 66 4.55 -6.27 11.89
C GLN A 66 5.75 -6.64 11.02
N ILE A 67 5.95 -5.91 9.91
CA ILE A 67 7.04 -6.12 8.95
C ILE A 67 8.41 -5.75 9.52
N GLU A 68 8.47 -4.82 10.47
CA GLU A 68 9.71 -4.39 11.11
C GLU A 68 10.50 -5.56 11.72
N ASN A 69 9.79 -6.56 12.25
CA ASN A 69 10.36 -7.73 12.90
C ASN A 69 10.78 -8.85 11.92
N ILE A 70 10.51 -8.73 10.62
CA ILE A 70 10.86 -9.75 9.64
C ILE A 70 12.30 -9.54 9.19
N SER A 71 13.19 -10.49 9.48
CA SER A 71 14.64 -10.39 9.18
C SER A 71 14.95 -10.22 7.70
N ASP A 72 14.18 -10.88 6.83
CA ASP A 72 14.52 -10.99 5.40
C ASP A 72 14.05 -9.80 4.57
N ILE A 73 13.36 -8.84 5.19
CA ILE A 73 12.96 -7.61 4.50
C ILE A 73 14.13 -6.62 4.55
N PRO A 74 14.62 -6.14 3.39
CA PRO A 74 15.71 -5.17 3.34
C PRO A 74 15.41 -3.93 4.19
N LEU A 75 16.40 -3.47 4.98
CA LEU A 75 16.27 -2.30 5.85
C LEU A 75 15.78 -1.05 5.09
N VAL A 76 16.26 -0.87 3.85
CA VAL A 76 15.85 0.24 2.98
C VAL A 76 14.34 0.22 2.71
N LEU A 77 13.71 -0.94 2.54
CA LEU A 77 12.27 -1.04 2.34
C LEU A 77 11.51 -0.74 3.63
N LYS A 78 12.01 -1.16 4.78
CA LYS A 78 11.44 -0.82 6.09
C LYS A 78 11.44 0.69 6.34
N GLN A 79 12.56 1.36 6.02
CA GLN A 79 12.70 2.81 6.16
C GLN A 79 11.73 3.57 5.25
N ARG A 80 11.67 3.18 3.97
CA ARG A 80 10.73 3.74 2.99
C ARG A 80 9.27 3.53 3.42
N LEU A 81 8.92 2.33 3.88
CA LEU A 81 7.58 2.03 4.40
C LEU A 81 7.21 2.89 5.61
N SER A 82 8.15 3.10 6.54
CA SER A 82 7.97 3.98 7.69
C SER A 82 7.78 5.46 7.29
N GLN A 83 8.50 5.91 6.26
CA GLN A 83 8.28 7.25 5.68
C GLN A 83 6.89 7.35 5.03
N LEU A 84 6.52 6.40 4.18
CA LEU A 84 5.22 6.40 3.51
C LEU A 84 4.06 6.34 4.51
N LYS A 85 4.19 5.58 5.61
CA LYS A 85 3.22 5.57 6.71
C LYS A 85 2.93 6.97 7.24
N ARG A 86 3.96 7.79 7.47
CA ARG A 86 3.80 9.17 7.95
C ARG A 86 3.07 10.03 6.92
N GLU A 87 3.42 9.90 5.65
CA GLU A 87 2.82 10.66 4.56
C GLU A 87 1.37 10.26 4.27
N ARG A 88 1.05 8.96 4.28
CA ARG A 88 -0.32 8.45 4.15
C ARG A 88 -1.21 8.93 5.29
N ASN A 89 -0.70 8.95 6.52
CA ASN A 89 -1.43 9.51 7.67
C ASN A 89 -1.70 11.01 7.48
N TRP A 90 -0.67 11.77 7.05
CA TRP A 90 -0.86 13.17 6.68
C TRP A 90 -1.95 13.32 5.61
N LEU A 91 -1.91 12.54 4.54
CA LEU A 91 -2.88 12.58 3.44
C LEU A 91 -4.29 12.31 3.92
N ALA A 92 -4.51 11.20 4.65
CA ALA A 92 -5.82 10.78 5.12
C ALA A 92 -6.47 11.83 6.04
N HIS A 93 -5.70 12.47 6.91
CA HIS A 93 -6.22 13.50 7.80
C HIS A 93 -6.38 14.85 7.08
N LYS A 94 -5.42 15.27 6.27
CA LYS A 94 -5.40 16.61 5.69
C LYS A 94 -6.27 16.76 4.46
N SER A 95 -6.45 15.73 3.65
CA SER A 95 -7.29 15.81 2.44
C SER A 95 -8.72 16.24 2.80
N TRP A 96 -9.31 15.60 3.81
CA TRP A 96 -10.69 15.82 4.22
C TRP A 96 -10.90 16.99 5.18
N SER A 97 -9.95 17.27 6.07
CA SER A 97 -10.13 18.33 7.07
C SER A 97 -9.69 19.72 6.61
N ASP A 98 -8.83 19.79 5.59
CA ASP A 98 -8.10 21.03 5.25
C ASP A 98 -8.11 21.27 3.73
N ILE A 99 -7.51 20.34 2.96
CA ILE A 99 -7.19 20.57 1.54
C ILE A 99 -8.46 20.72 0.69
N LEU A 100 -9.33 19.72 0.66
CA LEU A 100 -10.51 19.72 -0.20
C LEU A 100 -11.57 20.75 0.20
N PRO A 101 -11.93 20.92 1.49
CA PRO A 101 -12.92 21.91 1.90
C PRO A 101 -12.50 23.36 1.63
N HIS A 102 -11.21 23.66 1.75
CA HIS A 102 -10.69 25.04 1.62
C HIS A 102 -10.00 25.30 0.28
N ALA A 103 -10.03 24.34 -0.67
CA ALA A 103 -9.29 24.43 -1.93
C ALA A 103 -9.58 25.72 -2.71
N ASN A 104 -10.83 26.20 -2.71
CA ASN A 104 -11.24 27.44 -3.36
C ASN A 104 -10.65 28.72 -2.75
N SER A 105 -10.26 28.65 -1.48
CA SER A 105 -9.72 29.78 -0.72
C SER A 105 -8.20 29.84 -0.77
N TYR A 106 -7.53 28.80 -1.26
CA TYR A 106 -6.07 28.77 -1.37
C TYR A 106 -5.55 29.46 -2.62
N PRO A 107 -4.34 30.06 -2.55
CA PRO A 107 -3.66 30.53 -3.72
C PRO A 107 -3.19 29.35 -4.60
N PRO A 108 -3.06 29.53 -5.93
CA PRO A 108 -2.73 28.44 -6.85
C PRO A 108 -1.43 27.69 -6.50
N ASN A 109 -0.38 28.40 -6.08
CA ASN A 109 0.90 27.79 -5.69
C ASN A 109 0.74 26.79 -4.54
N LYS A 110 -0.08 27.11 -3.54
CA LYS A 110 -0.34 26.19 -2.41
C LYS A 110 -1.08 24.93 -2.87
N LEU A 111 -1.99 25.06 -3.85
CA LEU A 111 -2.66 23.90 -4.45
C LEU A 111 -1.67 23.03 -5.23
N THR A 112 -0.75 23.65 -5.97
CA THR A 112 0.33 22.95 -6.67
C THR A 112 1.24 22.20 -5.69
N ASP A 113 1.66 22.83 -4.58
CA ASP A 113 2.49 22.18 -3.55
C ASP A 113 1.80 20.94 -2.95
N TYR A 114 0.49 21.04 -2.69
CA TYR A 114 -0.28 19.88 -2.23
C TYR A 114 -0.34 18.79 -3.29
N LEU A 115 -0.61 19.16 -4.55
CA LEU A 115 -0.69 18.22 -5.66
C LEU A 115 0.62 17.44 -5.83
N GLU A 116 1.75 18.14 -5.86
CA GLU A 116 3.07 17.52 -5.98
C GLU A 116 3.38 16.57 -4.83
N ARG A 117 3.02 16.94 -3.59
CA ARG A 117 3.19 16.07 -2.43
C ARG A 117 2.33 14.81 -2.56
N ILE A 118 1.08 14.94 -2.99
CA ILE A 118 0.16 13.81 -3.16
C ILE A 118 0.65 12.86 -4.25
N ILE A 119 1.14 13.39 -5.38
CA ILE A 119 1.75 12.60 -6.46
C ILE A 119 2.95 11.82 -5.94
N LYS A 120 3.83 12.44 -5.14
CA LYS A 120 4.97 11.72 -4.53
C LYS A 120 4.53 10.57 -3.61
N ILE A 121 3.41 10.72 -2.91
CA ILE A 121 2.82 9.64 -2.08
C ILE A 121 2.34 8.51 -2.98
N ASN A 122 1.61 8.84 -4.04
CA ASN A 122 1.10 7.91 -5.04
C ASN A 122 2.24 7.08 -5.66
N ASP A 123 3.27 7.77 -6.18
CA ASP A 123 4.43 7.15 -6.82
C ASP A 123 5.22 6.27 -5.86
N GLU A 124 5.42 6.71 -4.62
CA GLU A 124 6.16 5.94 -3.62
C GLU A 124 5.38 4.70 -3.17
N ALA A 125 4.06 4.79 -3.01
CA ALA A 125 3.22 3.64 -2.71
C ALA A 125 3.29 2.59 -3.83
N LEU A 126 3.18 3.02 -5.10
CA LEU A 126 3.31 2.14 -6.25
C LEU A 126 4.72 1.51 -6.34
N SER A 127 5.77 2.31 -6.11
CA SER A 127 7.16 1.86 -6.14
C SER A 127 7.46 0.83 -5.04
N LEU A 128 6.95 1.08 -3.83
CA LEU A 128 7.06 0.14 -2.71
C LEU A 128 6.28 -1.15 -2.99
N ASN A 129 5.09 -1.06 -3.58
CA ASN A 129 4.29 -2.23 -3.92
C ASN A 129 5.09 -3.19 -4.83
N LYS A 130 5.65 -2.66 -5.92
CA LYS A 130 6.54 -3.42 -6.84
C LYS A 130 7.78 -3.98 -6.13
N SER A 131 8.39 -3.20 -5.23
CA SER A 131 9.57 -3.63 -4.48
C SER A 131 9.24 -4.81 -3.56
N PHE A 132 8.07 -4.79 -2.94
CA PHE A 132 7.58 -5.83 -2.05
C PHE A 132 7.10 -7.07 -2.82
N GLU A 133 6.50 -6.92 -3.99
CA GLU A 133 6.22 -8.03 -4.92
C GLU A 133 7.51 -8.79 -5.29
N ASN A 134 8.61 -8.09 -5.57
CA ASN A 134 9.89 -8.75 -5.85
C ASN A 134 10.40 -9.56 -4.65
N VAL A 135 10.21 -9.07 -3.43
CA VAL A 135 10.58 -9.80 -2.20
C VAL A 135 9.71 -11.06 -2.04
N ILE A 136 8.43 -10.99 -2.37
CA ILE A 136 7.52 -12.14 -2.40
C ILE A 136 8.02 -13.18 -3.40
N ASP A 137 8.30 -12.76 -4.64
CA ASP A 137 8.80 -13.63 -5.72
C ASP A 137 10.10 -14.34 -5.32
N GLU A 138 11.07 -13.60 -4.76
CA GLU A 138 12.33 -14.17 -4.31
C GLU A 138 12.14 -15.22 -3.21
N ARG A 139 11.21 -14.98 -2.27
CA ARG A 139 10.92 -15.93 -1.18
C ARG A 139 10.24 -17.19 -1.68
N ILE A 140 9.30 -17.06 -2.61
CA ILE A 140 8.62 -18.17 -3.27
C ILE A 140 9.64 -19.07 -4.00
N ILE A 141 10.57 -18.46 -4.73
CA ILE A 141 11.63 -19.20 -5.44
C ILE A 141 12.52 -19.94 -4.43
N LYS A 142 12.92 -19.27 -3.34
CA LYS A 142 13.76 -19.87 -2.28
C LYS A 142 13.05 -21.00 -1.52
N SER A 143 11.73 -20.99 -1.40
CA SER A 143 10.97 -22.06 -0.75
C SER A 143 10.72 -23.29 -1.62
N GLY A 144 11.19 -23.28 -2.88
CA GLY A 144 11.10 -24.42 -3.80
C GLY A 144 9.75 -24.56 -4.51
N VAL A 145 8.84 -23.59 -4.35
CA VAL A 145 7.56 -23.57 -5.07
C VAL A 145 7.80 -23.06 -6.50
N LYS A 146 7.47 -23.87 -7.51
CA LYS A 146 7.56 -23.44 -8.92
C LYS A 146 6.62 -22.26 -9.18
N LYS A 147 7.15 -21.16 -9.74
CA LYS A 147 6.45 -19.89 -10.07
C LYS A 147 5.10 -20.11 -10.78
N GLU A 148 5.02 -21.10 -11.66
CA GLU A 148 3.81 -21.49 -12.40
C GLU A 148 2.61 -21.88 -11.51
N SER A 149 2.84 -22.40 -10.31
CA SER A 149 1.76 -22.83 -9.42
C SER A 149 1.08 -21.66 -8.69
N LEU A 150 1.74 -20.50 -8.58
CA LEU A 150 1.22 -19.32 -7.91
C LEU A 150 0.45 -18.41 -8.87
N GLU A 151 0.93 -18.23 -10.10
CA GLU A 151 0.18 -17.49 -11.14
C GLU A 151 -1.19 -18.12 -11.42
N LYS A 152 -1.29 -19.45 -11.33
CA LYS A 152 -2.58 -20.18 -11.45
C LYS A 152 -3.52 -19.91 -10.28
N LYS A 153 -3.01 -19.67 -9.07
CA LYS A 153 -3.81 -19.36 -7.87
C LYS A 153 -4.22 -17.88 -7.83
N GLN A 154 -3.33 -16.96 -8.18
CA GLN A 154 -3.62 -15.52 -8.29
C GLN A 154 -4.74 -15.24 -9.29
N ARG A 155 -4.70 -15.86 -10.49
CA ARG A 155 -5.78 -15.73 -11.48
C ARG A 155 -7.12 -16.32 -11.01
N LYS A 156 -7.11 -17.25 -10.06
CA LYS A 156 -8.32 -17.86 -9.51
C LYS A 156 -8.94 -17.01 -8.39
N PHE A 157 -8.12 -16.30 -7.62
CA PHE A 157 -8.57 -15.39 -6.57
C PHE A 157 -9.18 -14.10 -7.16
N ILE A 158 -8.57 -13.54 -8.21
CA ILE A 158 -9.06 -12.32 -8.89
C ILE A 158 -10.37 -12.56 -9.69
N ARG A 159 -10.71 -13.82 -10.03
CA ARG A 159 -11.91 -14.17 -10.82
C ARG A 159 -13.08 -14.71 -10.00
N GLY A 160 -12.91 -14.85 -8.68
CA GLY A 160 -13.91 -15.45 -7.78
C GLY A 160 -14.49 -14.49 -6.75
N GLY A 161 -14.16 -13.20 -6.82
CA GLY A 161 -14.76 -12.12 -6.03
C GLY A 161 -15.79 -11.34 -6.84
#